data_AF-A0A970GAW5-F1
#
_entry.id   AF-A0A970GAW5-F1
#
_cell.length_a   1.000
_cell.length_b   1.000
_cell.length_c   1.000
_cell.angle_alpha   90.00
_cell.angle_beta   90.00
_cell.angle_gamma   90.00
#
_symmetry.space_group_name_H-M   'P 1'
#
loop_
_entity.id
_entity.type
_entity.pdbx_description
1 polymer ?
#
loop_
_entity_poly.entity_id
_entity_poly.type
_entity_poly.pdbx_seq_one_letter_code
_entity_poly.pdbx_strand_id
1 'polypeptide(L)'
;MSTIIIKNGDKKVLNIVKNLKEKLAKTNSNFMGKITETVKKRKVVDEKMLAEIEEILLSCDTGIEMTDIILTRFKEQLKKDKVTDPEIAQIYLTDVMRDILLAE
;
A
#
# COMPACT_ATOMS: atom_id res chain seq x y z
N MET A 1 -22.32 -30.98 -25.70
CA MET A 1 -22.34 -31.00 -24.22
C MET A 1 -21.03 -31.60 -23.75
N SER A 2 -20.14 -30.79 -23.17
CA SER A 2 -19.01 -31.28 -22.38
C SER A 2 -18.82 -30.32 -21.21
N THR A 3 -19.33 -30.73 -20.05
CA THR A 3 -19.17 -30.07 -18.76
C THR A 3 -17.69 -30.03 -18.39
N ILE A 4 -17.11 -28.83 -18.32
CA ILE A 4 -15.78 -28.63 -17.76
C ILE A 4 -15.91 -28.53 -16.25
N ILE A 5 -15.34 -29.53 -15.58
CA ILE A 5 -15.17 -29.61 -14.13
C ILE A 5 -14.31 -28.43 -13.68
N ILE A 6 -14.92 -27.43 -13.03
CA ILE A 6 -14.18 -26.35 -12.36
C ILE A 6 -13.43 -26.96 -11.18
N LYS A 7 -12.10 -26.96 -11.28
CA LYS A 7 -11.17 -27.37 -10.23
C LYS A 7 -11.46 -26.57 -8.95
N ASN A 8 -11.75 -27.25 -7.85
CA ASN A 8 -12.03 -26.65 -6.54
C ASN A 8 -10.82 -25.94 -5.88
N GLY A 9 -9.66 -25.84 -6.56
CA GLY A 9 -8.46 -25.18 -6.05
C GLY A 9 -8.47 -23.66 -6.23
N ASP A 10 -9.10 -23.16 -7.30
CA ASP A 10 -9.06 -21.74 -7.67
C ASP A 10 -9.92 -20.84 -6.77
N LYS A 11 -10.98 -21.38 -6.17
CA LYS A 11 -11.89 -20.62 -5.29
C LYS A 11 -11.24 -20.18 -3.98
N LYS A 12 -10.27 -20.92 -3.44
CA LYS A 12 -9.63 -20.59 -2.15
C LYS A 12 -8.62 -19.46 -2.30
N VAL A 13 -7.82 -19.48 -3.37
CA VAL A 13 -6.87 -18.40 -3.72
C VAL A 13 -7.62 -17.12 -4.06
N LEU A 14 -8.69 -17.19 -4.88
CA LEU A 14 -9.54 -16.03 -5.17
C LEU A 14 -10.13 -15.42 -3.90
N ASN A 15 -10.52 -16.25 -2.93
CA ASN A 15 -11.11 -15.79 -1.68
C ASN A 15 -10.07 -15.19 -0.71
N ILE A 16 -8.83 -15.66 -0.71
CA ILE A 16 -7.72 -15.07 0.06
C ILE A 16 -7.35 -13.72 -0.54
N VAL A 17 -7.21 -13.62 -1.86
CA VAL A 17 -6.93 -12.35 -2.56
C VAL A 17 -8.08 -11.35 -2.41
N LYS A 18 -9.34 -11.80 -2.48
CA LYS A 18 -10.51 -10.94 -2.18
C LYS A 18 -10.54 -10.48 -0.73
N ASN A 19 -10.33 -11.38 0.24
CA ASN A 19 -10.30 -10.98 1.66
C ASN A 19 -9.13 -10.07 1.98
N LEU A 20 -7.96 -10.28 1.36
CA LEU A 20 -6.83 -9.36 1.46
C LEU A 20 -7.17 -8.02 0.81
N LYS A 21 -7.74 -7.99 -0.40
CA LYS A 21 -8.22 -6.75 -1.04
C LYS A 21 -9.26 -6.01 -0.20
N GLU A 22 -10.21 -6.70 0.42
CA GLU A 22 -11.24 -6.09 1.29
C GLU A 22 -10.67 -5.63 2.63
N LYS A 23 -9.75 -6.40 3.23
CA LYS A 23 -9.02 -6.00 4.44
C LYS A 23 -8.13 -4.81 4.18
N LEU A 24 -7.35 -4.80 3.09
CA LEU A 24 -6.52 -3.67 2.67
C LEU A 24 -7.34 -2.46 2.23
N ALA A 25 -8.51 -2.64 1.59
CA ALA A 25 -9.42 -1.54 1.28
C ALA A 25 -10.02 -0.88 2.54
N LYS A 26 -10.30 -1.66 3.60
CA LYS A 26 -10.68 -1.14 4.92
C LYS A 26 -9.51 -0.52 5.69
N THR A 27 -8.32 -1.11 5.58
CA THR A 27 -7.07 -0.57 6.15
C THR A 27 -6.66 0.74 5.47
N ASN A 28 -7.03 0.93 4.20
CA ASN A 28 -6.75 2.14 3.43
C ASN A 28 -7.25 3.40 4.18
N SER A 29 -8.48 3.42 4.72
CA SER A 29 -8.95 4.60 5.44
C SER A 29 -8.22 4.87 6.76
N ASN A 30 -7.92 3.83 7.56
CA ASN A 30 -7.36 4.02 8.90
C ASN A 30 -5.85 4.33 8.86
N PHE A 31 -5.11 3.70 7.95
CA PHE A 31 -3.70 4.00 7.71
C PHE A 31 -3.52 5.31 6.94
N MET A 32 -4.37 5.61 5.95
CA MET A 32 -4.29 6.92 5.28
C MET A 32 -4.59 8.04 6.24
N GLY A 33 -5.51 7.85 7.20
CA GLY A 33 -5.72 8.83 8.27
C GLY A 33 -4.45 9.12 9.06
N LYS A 34 -3.75 8.07 9.52
CA LYS A 34 -2.48 8.21 10.25
C LYS A 34 -1.38 8.86 9.41
N ILE A 35 -1.22 8.43 8.16
CA ILE A 35 -0.25 9.03 7.25
C ILE A 35 -0.59 10.47 6.93
N THR A 36 -1.86 10.81 6.69
CA THR A 36 -2.31 12.19 6.49
C THR A 36 -1.95 13.04 7.70
N GLU A 37 -2.10 12.51 8.91
CA GLU A 37 -1.77 13.22 10.14
C GLU A 37 -0.25 13.44 10.29
N THR A 38 0.57 12.43 9.96
CA THR A 38 2.04 12.54 9.93
C THR A 38 2.52 13.50 8.84
N VAL A 39 1.95 13.40 7.63
CA VAL A 39 2.15 14.27 6.47
C VAL A 39 1.85 15.73 6.83
N LYS A 40 0.69 16.01 7.43
CA LYS A 40 0.27 17.37 7.82
C LYS A 40 1.14 17.99 8.91
N LYS A 41 1.80 17.18 9.73
CA LYS A 41 2.75 17.63 10.76
C LYS A 41 4.14 17.92 10.19
N ARG A 42 4.42 17.50 8.96
CA ARG A 42 5.71 17.67 8.26
C ARG A 42 5.58 18.76 7.20
N LYS A 43 6.69 19.46 6.93
CA LYS A 43 6.75 20.47 5.86
C LYS A 43 7.35 19.93 4.56
N VAL A 44 8.09 18.84 4.66
CA VAL A 44 8.79 18.21 3.53
C VAL A 44 8.82 16.71 3.74
N VAL A 45 9.03 15.97 2.65
CA VAL A 45 9.34 14.54 2.74
C VAL A 45 10.79 14.37 3.18
N ASP A 46 10.98 13.97 4.44
CA ASP A 46 12.27 13.70 5.06
C ASP A 46 12.37 12.26 5.56
N GLU A 47 13.58 11.81 5.93
CA GLU A 47 13.83 10.44 6.38
C GLU A 47 13.00 10.06 7.61
N LYS A 48 12.68 11.03 8.46
CA LYS A 48 11.84 10.83 9.64
C LYS A 48 10.40 10.53 9.25
N MET A 49 9.85 11.25 8.26
CA MET A 49 8.55 10.94 7.69
C MET A 49 8.51 9.52 7.10
N LEU A 50 9.55 9.11 6.38
CA LEU A 50 9.62 7.77 5.78
C LEU A 50 9.65 6.66 6.85
N ALA A 51 10.38 6.87 7.94
CA ALA A 51 10.42 5.94 9.07
C ALA A 51 9.05 5.83 9.79
N GLU A 52 8.33 6.95 9.96
CA GLU A 52 6.96 6.91 10.52
C GLU A 52 6.00 6.15 9.60
N ILE A 53 6.09 6.36 8.28
CA ILE A 53 5.30 5.62 7.30
C ILE A 53 5.59 4.11 7.36
N GLU A 54 6.86 3.73 7.49
CA GLU A 54 7.30 2.34 7.66
C GLU A 54 6.67 1.68 8.90
N GLU A 55 6.70 2.36 10.04
CA GLU A 55 6.12 1.84 11.28
C GLU A 55 4.60 1.65 11.15
N ILE A 56 3.91 2.62 10.52
CA ILE A 56 2.46 2.52 10.27
C ILE A 56 2.17 1.35 9.32
N LEU A 57 2.96 1.16 8.27
CA LEU A 57 2.84 0.04 7.32
C LEU A 57 2.97 -1.31 8.00
N LEU A 58 3.99 -1.47 8.85
CA LEU A 58 4.22 -2.69 9.63
C LEU A 58 3.06 -2.97 10.59
N SER A 59 2.49 -1.92 11.20
CA SER A 59 1.37 -2.02 12.13
C SER A 59 0.04 -2.41 11.44
N CYS A 60 -0.07 -2.24 10.12
CA CYS A 60 -1.31 -2.39 9.36
C CYS A 60 -1.52 -3.75 8.66
N ASP A 61 -0.89 -4.82 9.16
CA ASP A 61 -0.98 -6.19 8.61
C ASP A 61 -0.25 -6.37 7.26
N THR A 62 0.65 -5.44 6.90
CA THR A 62 1.42 -5.47 5.64
C THR A 62 2.64 -6.41 5.73
N GLY A 63 3.25 -6.54 6.91
CA GLY A 63 4.46 -7.35 7.10
C GLY A 63 5.75 -6.70 6.56
N ILE A 64 6.91 -7.25 6.91
CA ILE A 64 8.23 -6.65 6.63
C ILE A 64 8.51 -6.60 5.13
N GLU A 65 8.35 -7.73 4.42
CA GLU A 65 8.65 -7.82 2.99
C GLU A 65 7.80 -6.85 2.17
N MET A 66 6.50 -6.81 2.43
CA MET A 66 5.58 -5.95 1.69
C MET A 66 5.82 -4.47 2.01
N THR A 67 6.15 -4.14 3.27
CA THR A 67 6.50 -2.77 3.67
C THR A 67 7.75 -2.28 2.94
N ASP A 68 8.79 -3.12 2.85
CA ASP A 68 10.02 -2.78 2.15
C ASP A 68 9.78 -2.52 0.65
N ILE A 69 8.95 -3.36 0.01
CA ILE A 69 8.56 -3.19 -1.40
C ILE A 69 7.81 -1.87 -1.61
N ILE A 70 6.84 -1.55 -0.74
CA ILE A 70 6.06 -0.31 -0.81
C ILE A 70 6.97 0.90 -0.63
N LEU A 71 7.83 0.90 0.39
CA LEU A 71 8.74 2.02 0.68
C LEU A 71 9.78 2.23 -0.41
N THR A 72 10.32 1.15 -0.97
CA THR A 72 11.29 1.23 -2.06
C THR A 72 10.66 1.89 -3.29
N ARG A 73 9.51 1.38 -3.75
CA ARG A 73 8.78 1.97 -4.87
C ARG A 73 8.33 3.41 -4.60
N PHE A 74 7.89 3.67 -3.38
CA PHE A 74 7.50 5.01 -2.96
C PHE A 74 8.68 5.99 -3.04
N LYS A 75 9.83 5.64 -2.45
CA LYS A 75 11.06 6.46 -2.52
C LYS A 75 11.51 6.65 -3.97
N GLU A 76 11.42 5.64 -4.81
CA GLU A 76 11.76 5.74 -6.23
C GLU A 76 10.86 6.73 -6.97
N GLN A 77 9.54 6.65 -6.80
CA GLN A 77 8.62 7.60 -7.42
C GLN A 77 8.81 9.04 -6.90
N LEU A 78 8.99 9.23 -5.59
CA LEU A 78 9.27 10.55 -5.02
C LEU A 78 10.53 11.17 -5.61
N LYS A 79 11.61 10.38 -5.78
CA LYS A 79 12.85 10.84 -6.41
C LYS A 79 12.68 11.14 -7.90
N LYS A 80 11.95 10.28 -8.61
CA LYS A 80 11.69 10.42 -10.05
C LYS A 80 10.93 11.72 -10.36
N ASP A 81 9.89 12.00 -9.59
CA ASP A 81 9.04 13.17 -9.76
C ASP A 81 9.48 14.37 -8.91
N LYS A 82 10.60 14.25 -8.20
CA LYS A 82 11.18 15.28 -7.29
C LYS A 82 10.15 15.85 -6.31
N VAL A 83 9.31 14.97 -5.79
CA VAL A 83 8.25 15.33 -4.86
C VAL A 83 8.86 15.64 -3.50
N THR A 84 8.76 16.90 -3.10
CA THR A 84 9.14 17.36 -1.76
C THR A 84 7.93 17.71 -0.90
N ASP A 85 6.77 17.91 -1.54
CA ASP A 85 5.52 18.23 -0.88
C ASP A 85 4.90 16.98 -0.25
N PRO A 86 4.61 16.99 1.06
CA PRO A 86 4.15 15.81 1.76
C PRO A 86 2.68 15.45 1.42
N GLU A 87 1.85 16.41 1.00
CA GLU A 87 0.48 16.13 0.53
C GLU A 87 0.52 15.41 -0.83
N ILE A 88 1.41 15.86 -1.72
CA ILE A 88 1.65 15.15 -2.99
C ILE A 88 2.23 13.75 -2.71
N ALA A 89 3.19 13.64 -1.79
CA ALA A 89 3.77 12.35 -1.41
C ALA A 89 2.72 11.34 -0.93
N GLN A 90 1.68 11.79 -0.22
CA GLN A 90 0.57 10.92 0.16
C GLN A 90 -0.16 10.31 -1.06
N ILE A 91 -0.36 11.08 -2.12
CA ILE A 91 -1.00 10.61 -3.35
C ILE A 91 -0.14 9.52 -3.98
N TYR A 92 1.17 9.74 -4.06
CA TYR A 92 2.13 8.76 -4.58
C TYR A 92 2.13 7.46 -3.77
N LEU A 93 2.11 7.55 -2.44
CA LEU A 93 2.04 6.35 -1.61
C LEU A 93 0.76 5.54 -1.86
N THR A 94 -0.37 6.24 -2.02
CA THR A 94 -1.66 5.64 -2.39
C THR A 94 -1.59 4.92 -3.72
N ASP A 95 -0.94 5.54 -4.70
CA ASP A 95 -0.80 5.01 -6.05
C ASP A 95 0.09 3.77 -6.06
N VAL A 96 1.25 3.82 -5.40
CA VAL A 96 2.16 2.67 -5.23
C VAL A 96 1.46 1.50 -4.57
N MET A 97 0.71 1.74 -3.50
CA MET A 97 -0.07 0.69 -2.85
C MET A 97 -1.12 0.10 -3.77
N ARG A 98 -1.86 0.96 -4.47
CA ARG A 98 -2.88 0.52 -5.42
C ARG A 98 -2.27 -0.32 -6.53
N ASP A 99 -1.13 0.10 -7.07
CA ASP A 99 -0.40 -0.62 -8.11
C ASP A 99 0.03 -2.00 -7.60
N ILE A 100 0.61 -2.09 -6.40
CA ILE A 100 1.00 -3.35 -5.77
C ILE A 100 -0.22 -4.26 -5.51
N LEU A 101 -1.38 -3.68 -5.14
CA LEU A 101 -2.61 -4.40 -4.81
C LEU A 101 -3.45 -4.83 -6.03
N LEU A 102 -3.35 -4.07 -7.12
CA LEU A 102 -4.12 -4.26 -8.36
C LEU A 102 -3.26 -4.79 -9.51
N ALA A 103 -1.95 -4.94 -9.33
CA ALA A 103 -1.09 -5.69 -10.22
C ALA A 103 -1.59 -7.15 -10.27
N GLU A 104 -2.31 -7.46 -11.35
CA GLU A 104 -2.65 -8.81 -11.79
C GLU A 104 -1.43 -9.56 -12.35
#